data_AF-A0A1Q7WH18-F1
#
_entry.id   AF-A0A1Q7WH18-F1
#
_cell.length_a   1.000
_cell.length_b   1.000
_cell.length_c   1.000
_cell.angle_alpha   90.00
_cell.angle_beta   90.00
_cell.angle_gamma   90.00
#
_symmetry.space_group_name_H-M   'P 1'
#
loop_
_entity.id
_entity.type
_entity.pdbx_description
1 polymer ?
#
loop_
_entity_poly.entity_id
_entity_poly.type
_entity_poly.pdbx_seq_one_letter_code
_entity_poly.pdbx_strand_id
1 'polypeptide(L)' 'MQVMAGCMIESSLGISAIAQIAPLLDFADFDGAALLSSDPFRGTSIAGGSIRLSDGPGLGVTRAPSANLSSAFQSA' A
#
# COMPACT_ATOMS: atom_id res chain seq x y z
N MET A 1 19.32 19.43 -5.18
CA MET A 1 17.86 19.38 -4.95
C MET A 1 17.52 17.96 -4.56
N GLN A 2 16.67 17.76 -3.55
CA GLN A 2 16.18 16.44 -3.14
C GLN A 2 14.71 16.30 -3.54
N VAL A 3 14.29 15.07 -3.86
CA VAL A 3 12.95 14.74 -4.33
C VAL A 3 12.29 13.75 -3.38
N MET A 4 11.05 14.05 -3.03
CA MET A 4 10.18 13.19 -2.23
C MET A 4 8.93 12.85 -3.03
N ALA A 5 8.43 11.62 -2.88
CA ALA A 5 7.07 11.29 -3.27
C ALA A 5 6.28 10.79 -2.05
N GLY A 6 5.02 11.21 -1.97
CA GLY A 6 4.08 10.79 -0.94
C GLY A 6 2.84 10.14 -1.54
N CYS A 7 1.98 9.59 -0.69
CA CYS A 7 0.67 9.06 -1.06
C CYS A 7 -0.48 9.84 -0.41
N MET A 8 -1.69 9.67 -0.95
CA MET A 8 -2.91 9.97 -0.23
C MET A 8 -3.27 8.81 0.72
N ILE A 9 -4.38 8.91 1.45
CA ILE A 9 -5.00 7.71 2.03
C ILE A 9 -5.54 6.85 0.89
N GLU A 10 -4.79 5.82 0.52
CA GLU A 10 -5.09 4.95 -0.62
C GLU A 10 -4.74 3.49 -0.33
N SER A 11 -5.23 2.59 -1.17
CA SER A 11 -5.00 1.14 -1.01
C SER A 11 -3.59 0.71 -1.40
N SER A 12 -3.20 -0.50 -0.99
CA SER A 12 -1.95 -1.14 -1.40
C SER A 12 -1.74 -1.21 -2.91
N LEU A 13 -2.79 -1.08 -3.73
CA LEU A 13 -2.66 -0.99 -5.19
C LEU A 13 -1.90 0.28 -5.63
N GLY A 14 -2.26 1.45 -5.08
CA GLY A 14 -1.59 2.72 -5.38
C GLY A 14 -0.18 2.76 -4.80
N ILE A 15 -0.04 2.32 -3.55
CA ILE A 15 1.26 2.17 -2.88
C ILE A 15 2.21 1.26 -3.66
N SER A 16 1.71 0.15 -4.22
CA SER A 16 2.54 -0.75 -5.03
C SER A 16 2.97 -0.12 -6.35
N ALA A 17 2.16 0.78 -6.92
CA ALA A 17 2.52 1.52 -8.13
C ALA A 17 3.65 2.52 -7.86
N ILE A 18 3.51 3.37 -6.84
CA ILE A 18 4.51 4.40 -6.52
C ILE A 18 5.81 3.80 -5.97
N ALA A 19 5.74 2.65 -5.29
CA ALA A 19 6.92 1.94 -4.82
C ALA A 19 7.89 1.50 -5.94
N GLN A 20 7.42 1.31 -7.17
CA GLN A 20 8.27 0.94 -8.31
C GLN A 20 9.31 2.01 -8.64
N ILE A 21 8.99 3.28 -8.37
CA ILE A 21 9.90 4.41 -8.62
C ILE A 21 10.68 4.83 -7.36
N ALA A 22 10.50 4.14 -6.22
CA ALA A 22 11.17 4.46 -4.96
C ALA A 22 12.71 4.59 -5.07
N PRO A 23 13.43 3.76 -5.87
CA PRO A 23 14.88 3.90 -6.03
C PRO A 23 15.34 5.22 -6.68
N LEU A 24 14.43 5.99 -7.26
CA LEU A 24 14.70 7.29 -7.88
C LEU A 24 14.46 8.47 -6.93
N LEU A 25 13.96 8.21 -5.72
CA LEU A 25 13.57 9.23 -4.74
C LEU A 25 14.62 9.32 -3.63
N ASP A 26 14.82 10.53 -3.09
CA ASP A 26 15.60 10.71 -1.87
C ASP A 26 14.77 10.35 -0.63
N PHE A 27 13.45 10.56 -0.69
CA PHE A 27 12.51 10.29 0.39
C PHE A 27 11.19 9.70 -0.11
N ALA A 28 10.57 8.85 0.70
CA ALA A 28 9.29 8.21 0.38
C ALA A 28 8.37 8.23 1.61
N ASP A 29 7.12 8.66 1.39
CA ASP A 29 6.03 8.60 2.37
C ASP A 29 4.86 7.79 1.79
N PHE A 30 4.91 6.47 2.01
CA PHE A 30 4.01 5.49 1.38
C PHE A 30 3.17 4.72 2.42
N ASP A 31 2.81 5.37 3.53
CA ASP A 31 2.13 4.71 4.66
C ASP A 31 0.59 4.74 4.59
N GLY A 32 0.00 5.34 3.53
CA GLY A 32 -1.45 5.53 3.41
C GLY A 32 -2.27 4.24 3.49
N ALA A 33 -1.74 3.12 2.97
CA ALA A 33 -2.40 1.81 3.06
C ALA A 33 -2.42 1.25 4.49
N ALA A 34 -1.44 1.61 5.34
CA ALA A 34 -1.41 1.19 6.74
C ALA A 34 -2.51 1.86 7.58
N LEU A 35 -3.10 2.95 7.07
CA LEU A 35 -4.18 3.68 7.73
C LEU A 35 -5.57 3.13 7.36
N LEU A 36 -5.66 2.13 6.48
CA LEU A 36 -6.92 1.50 6.10
C LEU A 36 -7.30 0.39 7.08
N SER A 37 -8.53 0.45 7.60
CA SER A 37 -9.10 -0.64 8.41
C SER A 37 -9.33 -1.92 7.61
N SER A 38 -9.53 -1.80 6.30
CA SER A 38 -9.74 -2.92 5.39
C SER A 38 -9.18 -2.60 4.00
N ASP A 39 -7.90 -2.90 3.77
CA ASP A 39 -7.30 -2.79 2.45
C ASP A 39 -7.75 -3.95 1.53
N PRO A 40 -8.41 -3.66 0.38
CA PRO A 40 -8.87 -4.69 -0.56
C PRO A 40 -7.76 -5.35 -1.38
N PHE A 41 -6.51 -4.94 -1.21
CA PHE A 41 -5.37 -5.45 -1.97
C PHE A 41 -4.22 -5.95 -1.07
N ARG A 42 -3.33 -6.72 -1.68
CA ARG A 42 -2.02 -7.13 -1.14
C ARG A 42 -0.98 -6.90 -2.22
N GLY A 43 0.14 -6.28 -1.88
CA GLY A 43 1.22 -5.97 -2.82
C GLY A 43 2.49 -5.63 -2.07
N THR A 44 3.14 -4.54 -2.47
CA THR A 44 4.33 -4.00 -1.79
C THR A 44 4.11 -3.93 -0.27
N SER A 45 5.12 -4.37 0.47
CA SER A 45 5.13 -4.30 1.93
C SER A 45 6.14 -3.26 2.41
N ILE A 46 5.81 -2.58 3.51
CA ILE A 46 6.69 -1.62 4.16
C ILE A 46 6.87 -2.08 5.60
N ALA A 47 8.08 -2.55 5.93
CA ALA A 47 8.40 -3.07 7.24
C ALA A 47 9.69 -2.41 7.75
N GLY A 48 9.61 -1.77 8.93
CA GLY A 48 10.75 -1.07 9.52
C GLY A 48 11.35 0.01 8.61
N GLY A 49 10.53 0.70 7.83
CA GLY A 49 10.97 1.72 6.87
C GLY A 49 11.56 1.17 5.56
N SER A 50 11.64 -0.16 5.40
CA SER A 50 12.09 -0.78 4.15
C SER A 50 10.88 -1.09 3.26
N ILE A 51 10.91 -0.59 2.03
CA ILE A 51 9.97 -0.93 0.97
C ILE A 51 10.43 -2.25 0.32
N ARG A 52 9.55 -3.25 0.27
CA ARG A 52 9.81 -4.53 -0.40
C ARG A 52 8.73 -4.79 -1.45
N LEU A 53 9.15 -4.74 -2.72
CA LEU A 53 8.30 -5.03 -3.87
C LEU A 53 7.88 -6.50 -3.88
N SER A 54 6.72 -6.77 -4.46
CA SER A 54 6.21 -8.13 -4.68
C SER A 54 6.86 -8.78 -5.91
N ASP A 55 7.06 -10.10 -5.86
CA ASP A 55 7.69 -10.87 -6.95
C ASP A 55 6.73 -11.19 -8.13
N GLY A 56 5.48 -10.74 -8.04
CA GLY A 56 4.46 -10.97 -9.08
C GLY A 56 4.63 -10.06 -10.30
N PRO A 57 4.02 -10.40 -11.44
CA PRO A 57 4.09 -9.59 -12.65
C PRO A 57 3.41 -8.22 -12.48
N GLY A 58 3.84 -7.23 -13.27
CA GLY A 58 3.31 -5.88 -13.21
C GLY A 58 3.61 -5.22 -11.86
N LEU A 59 2.57 -4.83 -11.14
CA LEU A 59 2.71 -4.27 -9.79
C LEU A 59 2.83 -5.34 -8.70
N GLY A 60 2.68 -6.63 -9.05
CA GLY A 60 2.69 -7.74 -8.09
C GLY A 60 1.52 -7.73 -7.10
N VAL A 61 0.44 -7.01 -7.43
CA VAL A 61 -0.74 -6.84 -6.56
C VAL A 61 -1.75 -7.96 -6.78
N THR A 62 -2.32 -8.46 -5.69
CA THR A 62 -3.45 -9.40 -5.67
C THR A 62 -4.61 -8.84 -4.85
N ARG A 63 -5.84 -9.34 -5.08
CA ARG A 63 -6.98 -8.99 -4.23
C ARG A 63 -6.83 -9.65 -2.87
N ALA A 64 -7.04 -8.88 -1.81
CA ALA A 64 -7.19 -9.42 -0.48
C ALA A 64 -8.50 -10.22 -0.37
N PRO A 65 -8.59 -11.21 0.53
CA PRO A 65 -9.86 -11.88 0.83
C PRO A 65 -10.94 -10.85 1.17
N SER A 66 -12.16 -11.03 0.65
CA SER A 66 -13.27 -10.14 0.96
C SER A 66 -13.55 -10.15 2.47
N ALA A 67 -13.43 -9.00 3.12
CA ALA A 67 -13.83 -8.86 4.51
C ALA A 67 -15.36 -8.97 4.61
N ASN A 68 -15.86 -9.78 5.55
CA ASN A 68 -17.28 -9.83 5.83
C ASN A 68 -17.68 -8.56 6.61
N LEU A 69 -18.25 -7.60 5.89
CA LEU A 69 -18.62 -6.29 6.46
C LEU A 69 -19.86 -6.36 7.36
N SER A 70 -20.57 -7.51 7.43
CA SER A 70 -21.77 -7.63 8.26
C SER A 70 -21.49 -7.47 9.76
N SER A 71 -20.29 -7.82 10.23
CA SER A 71 -19.89 -7.64 11.63
C SER A 71 -19.47 -6.20 11.97
N ALA A 72 -19.11 -5.38 10.97
CA ALA A 72 -18.65 -4.01 11.18
C ALA A 72 -19.80 -3.04 11.53
N PHE A 73 -21.04 -3.41 11.21
CA PHE A 73 -22.24 -2.58 11.42
C PHE A 73 -23.19 -3.13 12.49
N GLN A 74 -22.83 -4.22 13.19
CA GLN A 74 -23.69 -4.86 14.21
C GLN A 74 -23.66 -4.18 15.59
N SER A 75 -22.96 -3.05 15.73
CA SER A 75 -22.79 -2.36 17.02
C SER A 75 -23.14 -0.87 16.97
N ALA A 76 -23.88 -0.44 15.95
CA ALA A 76 -24.43 0.92 15.85
C ALA A 76 -25.91 0.93 16.23
#